data_AF-A0A1Y3CKL7-F1
#
_entry.id   AF-A0A1Y3CKL7-F1
#
_cell.length_a   1.000
_cell.length_b   1.000
_cell.length_c   1.000
_cell.angle_alpha   90.00
_cell.angle_beta   90.00
_cell.angle_gamma   90.00
#
_symmetry.space_group_name_H-M   'P 1'
#
loop_
_entity.id
_entity.type
_entity.pdbx_description
1 polymer ?
#
loop_
_entity_poly.entity_id
_entity_poly.type
_entity_poly.pdbx_seq_one_letter_code
_entity_poly.pdbx_strand_id
1 'polypeptide(L)'
;MIQVKGFGCINDEIVVNDAALANHAFNLDKCYLYSNSNYLGYRLSKSLPLSNISVQTYENTKYHKLETQFMTFKQHLEHIEASKILGVAQRFLVNVNEHDEGIYQHGQYIQQNPKSIPYSPKDQAVEFSLYSEIAKISVCVDNMNDILKIMKSADYRKVRKLSEAYNDSLIIKAVMRHIDQNVFKRVKALKRYDTEQLEKLINQGLKKLDKCHEIGFIGSKLQHKFFTLDEEHRLVIRPKQAVNFVNKYCQVSILNSKKIYEQKIVNFECLGWGGYQYRALSYMSSITPRWIELNGERYDASLGGLVISVSELSIAA
;
A
#
# COMPACT_ATOMS: atom_id res chain seq x y z
N MET A 1 29.04 6.20 24.44
CA MET A 1 29.51 7.20 23.45
C MET A 1 28.34 8.13 23.15
N ILE A 2 28.35 9.36 23.71
CA ILE A 2 27.27 10.33 23.55
C ILE A 2 27.49 11.05 22.22
N GLN A 3 26.77 10.66 21.17
CA GLN A 3 26.79 11.39 19.90
C GLN A 3 26.00 12.69 20.04
N VAL A 4 26.68 13.78 20.38
CA VAL A 4 26.13 15.13 20.22
C VAL A 4 26.33 15.52 18.75
N LYS A 5 25.25 15.57 17.97
CA LYS A 5 25.21 15.71 16.49
C LYS A 5 25.75 17.04 15.91
N GLY A 6 26.59 17.79 16.63
CA GLY A 6 27.21 19.04 16.18
C GLY A 6 28.74 19.07 16.29
N PHE A 7 29.34 18.09 16.96
CA PHE A 7 30.77 18.05 17.23
C PHE A 7 31.38 16.74 16.73
N GLY A 8 32.54 16.83 16.10
CA GLY A 8 33.42 15.72 15.75
C GLY A 8 34.69 15.74 16.59
N CYS A 9 35.49 14.69 16.47
CA CYS A 9 36.82 14.63 17.08
C CYS A 9 37.84 14.31 15.97
N ILE A 10 38.86 15.15 15.81
CA ILE A 10 39.99 14.90 14.91
C ILE A 10 41.25 15.12 15.76
N ASN A 11 42.10 14.10 15.87
CA ASN A 11 43.34 14.14 16.67
C ASN A 11 43.12 14.60 18.12
N ASP A 12 42.10 14.07 18.78
CA ASP A 12 41.71 14.42 20.17
C ASP A 12 41.27 15.87 20.40
N GLU A 13 41.13 16.68 19.34
CA GLU A 13 40.50 18.00 19.40
C GLU A 13 39.03 17.91 19.01
N ILE A 14 38.17 18.56 19.80
CA ILE A 14 36.74 18.68 19.50
C ILE A 14 36.60 19.72 18.39
N VAL A 15 36.19 19.27 17.20
CA VAL A 15 36.01 20.11 16.02
C VAL A 15 34.53 20.25 15.71
N VAL A 16 34.11 21.44 15.27
CA VAL A 16 32.73 21.65 14.81
C VAL A 16 32.51 20.88 13.50
N ASN A 17 31.45 20.08 13.43
CA ASN A 17 31.12 19.37 12.19
C ASN A 17 30.23 20.26 11.32
N ASP A 18 30.88 21.14 10.55
CA ASP A 18 30.22 22.11 9.68
C ASP A 18 29.29 21.45 8.66
N ALA A 19 29.62 20.26 8.16
CA ALA A 19 28.77 19.52 7.23
C ALA A 19 27.47 19.02 7.89
N ALA A 20 27.56 18.53 9.14
CA ALA A 20 26.37 18.11 9.90
C ALA A 20 25.49 19.32 10.27
N LEU A 21 26.10 20.44 10.65
CA LEU A 21 25.39 21.68 10.93
C LEU A 21 24.72 22.26 9.69
N ALA A 22 25.41 22.28 8.54
CA ALA A 22 24.87 22.75 7.27
C ALA A 22 23.70 21.87 6.80
N ASN A 23 23.81 20.56 6.90
CA ASN A 23 22.73 19.63 6.56
C ASN A 23 21.52 19.80 7.51
N HIS A 24 21.76 20.03 8.81
CA HIS A 24 20.68 20.29 9.75
C HIS A 24 19.98 21.62 9.45
N ALA A 25 20.74 22.69 9.18
CA ALA A 25 20.19 23.98 8.78
C ALA A 25 19.39 23.89 7.47
N PHE A 26 19.89 23.15 6.48
CA PHE A 26 19.18 22.92 5.22
C PHE A 26 17.85 22.17 5.40
N ASN A 27 17.82 21.16 6.27
CA ASN A 27 16.58 20.44 6.57
C ASN A 27 15.58 21.31 7.33
N LEU A 28 16.06 22.15 8.26
CA LEU A 28 15.21 23.13 8.94
C LEU A 28 14.61 24.14 7.94
N ASP A 29 15.41 24.65 7.01
CA ASP A 29 14.91 25.53 5.94
C ASP A 29 13.84 24.84 5.11
N LYS A 30 14.11 23.62 4.65
CA LYS A 30 13.15 22.87 3.82
C LYS A 30 11.82 22.63 4.53
N CYS A 31 11.84 22.45 5.85
CA CYS A 31 10.64 22.20 6.65
C CYS A 31 9.87 23.48 6.99
N TYR A 32 10.56 24.59 7.26
CA TYR A 32 9.98 25.75 7.94
C TYR A 32 9.95 27.05 7.14
N LEU A 33 10.76 27.20 6.08
CA LEU A 33 10.94 28.48 5.37
C LEU A 33 9.63 29.07 4.82
N TYR A 34 8.67 28.23 4.43
CA TYR A 34 7.38 28.68 3.87
C TYR A 34 6.16 28.32 4.73
N SER A 35 6.37 27.58 5.82
CA SER A 35 5.31 27.14 6.73
C SER A 35 5.31 27.90 8.07
N ASN A 36 6.38 28.64 8.37
CA ASN A 36 6.51 29.43 9.59
C ASN A 36 6.98 30.86 9.25
N SER A 37 6.07 31.82 9.36
CA SER A 37 6.31 33.24 9.04
C SER A 37 7.40 33.88 9.89
N ASN A 38 7.54 33.48 11.16
CA ASN A 38 8.60 33.98 12.05
C ASN A 38 9.98 33.46 11.64
N TYR A 39 10.06 32.18 11.25
CA TYR A 39 11.31 31.60 10.76
C TYR A 39 11.74 32.22 9.43
N LEU A 40 10.79 32.46 8.52
CA LEU A 40 11.03 33.20 7.29
C LEU A 40 11.54 34.62 7.56
N GLY A 41 10.89 35.35 8.48
CA GLY A 41 11.32 36.68 8.90
C GLY A 41 12.75 36.71 9.42
N TYR A 42 13.12 35.74 10.27
CA TYR A 42 14.50 35.55 10.75
C TYR A 42 15.51 35.27 9.62
N ARG A 43 15.13 34.46 8.62
CA ARG A 43 16.01 34.16 7.47
C ARG A 43 16.21 35.38 6.58
N LEU A 44 15.16 36.16 6.36
CA LEU A 44 15.24 37.38 5.58
C LEU A 44 16.10 38.45 6.30
N SER A 45 16.05 38.54 7.63
CA SER A 45 16.88 39.51 8.37
C SER A 45 18.36 39.15 8.36
N LYS A 46 18.68 37.86 8.30
CA LYS A 46 20.05 37.37 8.05
C LYS A 46 20.57 37.74 6.66
N SER A 47 19.72 37.66 5.63
CA SER A 47 20.10 37.95 4.25
C SER A 47 20.07 39.45 3.90
N LEU A 48 19.28 40.24 4.62
CA LEU A 48 19.08 41.67 4.40
C LEU A 48 19.35 42.45 5.71
N PRO A 49 20.62 42.53 6.15
CA PRO A 49 20.97 43.02 7.49
C PRO A 49 20.67 44.51 7.74
N LEU A 50 20.45 45.29 6.68
CA LEU A 50 20.09 46.71 6.74
C LEU A 50 18.58 46.95 6.67
N SER A 51 17.78 45.91 6.48
CA SER A 51 16.33 46.01 6.33
C SER A 51 15.62 45.73 7.64
N ASN A 52 14.66 46.58 8.02
CA ASN A 52 13.82 46.32 9.18
C ASN A 52 12.67 45.39 8.78
N ILE A 53 12.74 44.13 9.21
CA ILE A 53 11.74 43.11 8.89
C ILE A 53 10.79 42.96 10.07
N SER A 54 9.52 43.30 9.84
CA SER A 54 8.43 43.03 10.79
C SER A 54 7.52 41.95 10.22
N VAL A 55 7.18 40.96 11.05
CA VAL A 55 6.19 39.92 10.72
C VAL A 55 4.87 40.35 11.33
N GLN A 56 3.90 40.68 10.49
CA GLN A 56 2.53 40.93 10.92
C GLN A 56 1.67 39.71 10.56
N THR A 57 1.22 38.99 11.58
CA THR A 57 0.21 37.95 11.44
C THR A 57 -1.16 38.58 11.47
N TYR A 58 -1.83 38.63 10.32
CA TYR A 58 -3.23 39.00 10.27
C TYR A 58 -4.08 37.75 10.50
N GLU A 59 -4.90 37.73 11.56
CA GLU A 59 -6.06 36.83 11.62
C GLU A 59 -7.06 37.29 10.57
N ASN A 60 -6.86 36.84 9.33
CA ASN A 60 -7.71 37.23 8.23
C ASN A 60 -8.95 36.34 8.23
N THR A 61 -10.10 36.87 8.65
CA THR A 61 -11.42 36.21 8.58
C THR A 61 -11.74 35.68 7.17
N LYS A 62 -11.09 36.21 6.11
CA LYS A 62 -11.16 35.65 4.75
C LYS A 62 -10.58 34.25 4.61
N TYR A 63 -9.56 33.88 5.39
CA TYR A 63 -8.94 32.56 5.34
C TYR A 63 -9.87 31.48 5.88
N HIS A 64 -10.59 31.76 6.97
CA HIS A 64 -11.56 30.82 7.53
C HIS A 64 -12.75 30.59 6.58
N LYS A 65 -13.19 31.63 5.86
CA LYS A 65 -14.23 31.51 4.83
C LYS A 65 -13.77 30.67 3.63
N LEU A 66 -12.52 30.85 3.19
CA LEU A 66 -11.91 30.04 2.13
C LEU A 66 -11.74 28.57 2.55
N GLU A 67 -11.27 28.33 3.77
CA GLU A 67 -11.13 26.98 4.33
C GLU A 67 -12.48 26.28 4.45
N THR A 68 -13.50 26.98 4.94
CA THR A 68 -14.87 26.45 4.98
C THR A 68 -15.40 26.13 3.59
N GLN A 69 -15.22 27.03 2.62
CA GLN A 69 -15.62 26.79 1.22
C GLN A 69 -14.87 25.61 0.60
N PHE A 70 -13.58 25.46 0.90
CA PHE A 70 -12.78 24.33 0.42
C PHE A 70 -13.27 23.01 1.03
N MET A 71 -13.59 22.99 2.33
CA MET A 71 -14.12 21.80 2.98
C MET A 71 -15.51 21.42 2.46
N THR A 72 -16.40 22.39 2.24
CA THR A 72 -17.71 22.15 1.62
C THR A 72 -17.56 21.63 0.19
N PHE A 73 -16.66 22.21 -0.60
CA PHE A 73 -16.39 21.75 -1.97
C PHE A 73 -15.80 20.34 -1.98
N LYS A 74 -14.88 20.03 -1.05
CA LYS A 74 -14.33 18.69 -0.88
C LYS A 74 -15.41 17.66 -0.55
N GLN A 75 -16.28 17.95 0.41
CA GLN A 75 -17.41 17.08 0.77
C GLN A 75 -18.36 16.87 -0.41
N HIS A 76 -18.62 17.92 -1.19
CA HIS A 76 -19.45 17.84 -2.38
C HIS A 76 -18.81 16.92 -3.45
N LEU A 77 -17.51 17.04 -3.68
CA LEU A 77 -16.77 16.13 -4.58
C LEU A 77 -16.82 14.68 -4.08
N GLU A 78 -16.56 14.44 -2.79
CA GLU A 78 -16.64 13.10 -2.19
C GLU A 78 -18.04 12.49 -2.36
N HIS A 79 -19.10 13.30 -2.23
CA HIS A 79 -20.48 12.85 -2.47
C HIS A 79 -20.74 12.52 -3.94
N ILE A 80 -20.27 13.36 -4.86
CA ILE A 80 -20.41 13.09 -6.31
C ILE A 80 -19.67 11.79 -6.67
N GLU A 81 -18.43 11.61 -6.22
CA GLU A 81 -17.66 10.39 -6.46
C GLU A 81 -18.37 9.16 -5.91
N ALA A 82 -18.85 9.22 -4.67
CA ALA A 82 -19.58 8.12 -4.03
C ALA A 82 -20.87 7.75 -4.79
N SER A 83 -21.59 8.74 -5.36
CA SER A 83 -22.80 8.48 -6.14
C SER A 83 -22.52 7.83 -7.50
N LYS A 84 -21.33 8.04 -8.06
CA LYS A 84 -20.96 7.60 -9.42
C LYS A 84 -20.16 6.29 -9.45
N ILE A 85 -19.43 5.97 -8.37
CA ILE A 85 -18.47 4.85 -8.35
C ILE A 85 -19.09 3.50 -8.74
N LEU A 86 -20.33 3.21 -8.33
CA LEU A 86 -20.98 1.94 -8.65
C LEU A 86 -21.32 1.83 -10.14
N GLY A 87 -21.83 2.90 -10.75
CA GLY A 87 -22.12 2.94 -12.19
C GLY A 87 -20.85 2.84 -13.04
N VAL A 88 -19.76 3.48 -12.60
CA VAL A 88 -18.45 3.37 -13.27
C VAL A 88 -17.87 1.97 -13.13
N ALA A 89 -17.97 1.34 -11.95
CA ALA A 89 -17.54 -0.05 -11.74
C ALA A 89 -18.35 -1.05 -12.57
N GLN A 90 -19.66 -0.85 -12.66
CA GLN A 90 -20.54 -1.65 -13.52
C GLN A 90 -20.12 -1.52 -14.99
N ARG A 91 -19.94 -0.29 -15.48
CA ARG A 91 -19.45 -0.06 -16.85
C ARG A 91 -18.08 -0.70 -17.09
N PHE A 92 -17.19 -0.66 -16.10
CA PHE A 92 -15.88 -1.32 -16.21
C PHE A 92 -16.03 -2.84 -16.39
N LEU A 93 -16.88 -3.50 -15.60
CA LEU A 93 -17.15 -4.94 -15.72
C LEU A 93 -17.82 -5.30 -17.05
N VAL A 94 -18.77 -4.50 -17.52
CA VAL A 94 -19.38 -4.71 -18.84
C VAL A 94 -18.32 -4.69 -19.94
N ASN A 95 -17.41 -3.71 -19.91
CA ASN A 95 -16.34 -3.61 -20.90
C ASN A 95 -15.34 -4.78 -20.81
N VAL A 96 -15.03 -5.25 -19.59
CA VAL A 96 -14.21 -6.46 -19.34
C VAL A 96 -14.84 -7.66 -20.06
N ASN A 97 -16.14 -7.87 -19.88
CA ASN A 97 -16.88 -8.97 -20.50
C ASN A 97 -17.01 -8.83 -22.02
N GLU A 98 -17.27 -7.62 -22.54
CA GLU A 98 -17.40 -7.35 -23.99
C GLU A 98 -16.14 -7.69 -24.78
N HIS A 99 -14.96 -7.58 -24.16
CA HIS A 99 -13.68 -7.86 -24.80
C HIS A 99 -13.14 -9.26 -24.46
N ASP A 100 -13.90 -10.06 -23.70
CA ASP A 100 -13.45 -11.35 -23.12
C ASP A 100 -12.08 -11.24 -22.43
N GLU A 101 -11.85 -10.09 -21.79
CA GLU A 101 -10.63 -9.77 -21.07
C GLU A 101 -10.89 -9.94 -19.59
N GLY A 102 -9.94 -10.50 -18.83
CA GLY A 102 -10.01 -10.39 -17.37
C GLY A 102 -9.82 -8.94 -16.91
N ILE A 103 -10.31 -8.60 -15.70
CA ILE A 103 -10.13 -7.28 -15.08
C ILE A 103 -8.70 -6.73 -15.18
N TYR A 104 -7.71 -7.61 -15.06
CA TYR A 104 -6.30 -7.25 -15.21
C TYR A 104 -5.95 -6.77 -16.62
N GLN A 105 -6.30 -7.54 -17.64
CA GLN A 105 -5.96 -7.26 -19.04
C GLN A 105 -6.59 -5.95 -19.45
N HIS A 106 -7.87 -5.76 -19.15
CA HIS A 106 -8.58 -4.51 -19.41
C HIS A 106 -7.95 -3.33 -18.68
N GLY A 107 -7.55 -3.52 -17.41
CA GLY A 107 -6.80 -2.52 -16.65
C GLY A 107 -5.50 -2.09 -17.31
N GLN A 108 -4.71 -3.04 -17.81
CA GLN A 108 -3.48 -2.74 -18.54
C GLN A 108 -3.75 -2.02 -19.86
N TYR A 109 -4.74 -2.49 -20.62
CA TYR A 109 -5.13 -1.89 -21.88
C TYR A 109 -5.52 -0.42 -21.70
N ILE A 110 -6.36 -0.10 -20.70
CA ILE A 110 -6.78 1.26 -20.39
C ILE A 110 -5.61 2.14 -19.92
N GLN A 111 -4.67 1.61 -19.14
CA GLN A 111 -3.47 2.37 -18.74
C GLN A 111 -2.57 2.71 -19.92
N GLN A 112 -2.47 1.82 -20.90
CA GLN A 112 -1.70 2.05 -22.14
C GLN A 112 -2.47 2.93 -23.13
N ASN A 113 -3.81 2.86 -23.11
CA ASN A 113 -4.70 3.56 -24.03
C ASN A 113 -5.78 4.37 -23.28
N PRO A 114 -5.43 5.49 -22.59
CA PRO A 114 -6.41 6.27 -21.83
C PRO A 114 -7.56 6.85 -22.67
N LYS A 115 -7.40 6.92 -24.00
CA LYS A 115 -8.45 7.35 -24.94
C LYS A 115 -9.59 6.35 -25.06
N SER A 116 -9.39 5.10 -24.64
CA SER A 116 -10.39 4.03 -24.67
C SER A 116 -11.32 4.05 -23.44
N ILE A 117 -11.14 4.99 -22.51
CA ILE A 117 -12.07 5.22 -21.40
C ILE A 117 -13.39 5.77 -21.98
N PRO A 118 -14.56 5.21 -21.64
CA PRO A 118 -15.85 5.55 -22.28
C PRO A 118 -16.45 6.89 -21.79
N TYR A 119 -15.66 7.74 -21.15
CA TYR A 119 -16.10 8.99 -20.54
C TYR A 119 -15.28 10.17 -21.10
N SER A 120 -15.94 11.31 -21.33
CA SER A 120 -15.24 12.52 -21.73
C SER A 120 -14.45 13.11 -20.55
N PRO A 121 -13.15 13.42 -20.70
CA PRO A 121 -12.37 14.07 -19.64
C PRO A 121 -12.81 15.52 -19.37
N LYS A 122 -13.59 16.12 -20.28
CA LYS A 122 -14.14 17.48 -20.12
C LYS A 122 -15.54 17.46 -19.51
N ASP A 123 -16.41 16.60 -20.03
CA ASP A 123 -17.83 16.61 -19.68
C ASP A 123 -18.17 15.63 -18.56
N GLN A 124 -17.35 14.59 -18.38
CA GLN A 124 -17.55 13.50 -17.41
C GLN A 124 -16.24 13.22 -16.64
N ALA A 125 -15.60 14.30 -16.17
CA ALA A 125 -14.27 14.24 -15.56
C ALA A 125 -14.20 13.31 -14.34
N VAL A 126 -15.26 13.25 -13.53
CA VAL A 126 -15.32 12.38 -12.34
C VAL A 126 -15.35 10.91 -12.75
N GLU A 127 -16.25 10.53 -13.66
CA GLU A 127 -16.36 9.17 -14.17
C GLU A 127 -15.08 8.72 -14.88
N PHE A 128 -14.48 9.62 -15.68
CA PHE A 128 -13.18 9.38 -16.31
C PHE A 128 -12.09 9.09 -15.27
N SER A 129 -12.01 9.90 -14.21
CA SER A 129 -11.05 9.73 -13.13
C SER A 129 -11.26 8.42 -12.38
N LEU A 130 -12.50 8.10 -12.00
CA LEU A 130 -12.86 6.86 -11.30
C LEU A 130 -12.53 5.63 -12.16
N TYR A 131 -12.84 5.67 -13.46
CA TYR A 131 -12.55 4.56 -14.38
C TYR A 131 -11.03 4.35 -14.53
N SER A 132 -10.27 5.44 -14.63
CA SER A 132 -8.80 5.39 -14.65
C SER A 132 -8.23 4.83 -13.35
N GLU A 133 -8.82 5.16 -12.20
CA GLU A 133 -8.40 4.64 -10.90
C GLU A 133 -8.71 3.15 -10.73
N ILE A 134 -9.91 2.71 -11.13
CA ILE A 134 -10.27 1.28 -11.20
C ILE A 134 -9.24 0.53 -12.07
N ALA A 135 -8.93 1.05 -13.26
CA ALA A 135 -7.93 0.48 -14.16
C ALA A 135 -6.52 0.42 -13.55
N LYS A 136 -6.16 1.38 -12.68
CA LYS A 136 -4.88 1.39 -11.96
C LYS A 136 -4.82 0.33 -10.86
N ILE A 137 -5.94 0.10 -10.17
CA ILE A 137 -6.03 -0.86 -9.07
C ILE A 137 -6.15 -2.29 -9.61
N SER A 138 -6.86 -2.51 -10.72
CA SER A 138 -7.08 -3.83 -11.34
C SER A 138 -5.80 -4.52 -11.82
N VAL A 139 -4.70 -3.78 -11.97
CA VAL A 139 -3.39 -4.37 -12.31
C VAL A 139 -2.72 -4.98 -11.07
N CYS A 140 -3.21 -4.68 -9.87
CA CYS A 140 -2.71 -5.20 -8.59
C CYS A 140 -3.57 -6.33 -8.01
N VAL A 141 -4.91 -6.21 -8.10
CA VAL A 141 -5.90 -7.16 -7.56
C VAL A 141 -6.83 -7.63 -8.67
N ASP A 142 -7.41 -8.82 -8.53
CA ASP A 142 -8.07 -9.52 -9.64
C ASP A 142 -9.60 -9.50 -9.63
N ASN A 143 -10.23 -8.78 -8.68
CA ASN A 143 -11.69 -8.71 -8.57
C ASN A 143 -12.19 -7.31 -8.17
N MET A 144 -13.41 -6.99 -8.59
CA MET A 144 -14.05 -5.70 -8.38
C MET A 144 -14.41 -5.44 -6.91
N ASN A 145 -14.68 -6.49 -6.11
CA ASN A 145 -14.95 -6.32 -4.68
C ASN A 145 -13.75 -5.67 -3.97
N ASP A 146 -12.54 -6.16 -4.24
CA ASP A 146 -11.31 -5.61 -3.69
C ASP A 146 -10.97 -4.23 -4.28
N ILE A 147 -11.19 -4.02 -5.58
CA ILE A 147 -10.99 -2.71 -6.21
C ILE A 147 -11.81 -1.64 -5.49
N LEU A 148 -13.12 -1.87 -5.31
CA LEU A 148 -14.00 -0.91 -4.64
C LEU A 148 -13.63 -0.70 -3.17
N LYS A 149 -13.18 -1.75 -2.48
CA LYS A 149 -12.70 -1.64 -1.09
C LYS A 149 -11.46 -0.76 -1.01
N ILE A 150 -10.52 -0.89 -1.95
CA ILE A 150 -9.28 -0.10 -2.03
C ILE A 150 -9.57 1.37 -2.36
N MET A 151 -10.51 1.62 -3.28
CA MET A 151 -10.93 2.99 -3.60
C MET A 151 -11.50 3.70 -2.36
N LYS A 152 -12.28 3.00 -1.53
CA LYS A 152 -12.85 3.56 -0.29
C LYS A 152 -11.82 3.79 0.82
N SER A 153 -10.79 2.95 0.93
CA SER A 153 -9.83 3.02 2.04
C SER A 153 -8.60 3.88 1.77
N ALA A 154 -8.46 4.46 0.57
CA ALA A 154 -7.29 5.20 0.12
C ALA A 154 -5.95 4.43 0.23
N ASP A 155 -6.01 3.09 0.30
CA ASP A 155 -4.84 2.22 0.50
C ASP A 155 -4.03 1.96 -0.78
N TYR A 156 -4.43 2.54 -1.92
CA TYR A 156 -3.87 2.19 -3.24
C TYR A 156 -2.34 2.24 -3.28
N ARG A 157 -1.70 3.28 -2.71
CA ARG A 157 -0.23 3.38 -2.68
C ARG A 157 0.42 2.20 -1.97
N LYS A 158 -0.21 1.70 -0.90
CA LYS A 158 0.29 0.55 -0.14
C LYS A 158 0.04 -0.75 -0.89
N VAL A 159 -1.16 -0.93 -1.45
CA VAL A 159 -1.52 -2.07 -2.30
C VAL A 159 -0.55 -2.18 -3.47
N ARG A 160 -0.29 -1.09 -4.18
CA ARG A 160 0.65 -1.07 -5.31
C ARG A 160 2.05 -1.53 -4.91
N LYS A 161 2.62 -0.96 -3.85
CA LYS A 161 3.96 -1.36 -3.35
C LYS A 161 4.02 -2.83 -2.95
N LEU A 162 2.95 -3.37 -2.37
CA LEU A 162 2.87 -4.77 -2.00
C LEU A 162 2.70 -5.67 -3.22
N SER A 163 1.88 -5.26 -4.19
CA SER A 163 1.73 -5.93 -5.49
C SER A 163 3.08 -6.06 -6.21
N GLU A 164 3.85 -4.98 -6.31
CA GLU A 164 5.22 -4.97 -6.86
C GLU A 164 6.11 -5.95 -6.07
N ALA A 165 6.08 -5.92 -4.74
CA ALA A 165 6.85 -6.85 -3.93
C ALA A 165 6.46 -8.33 -4.14
N TYR A 166 5.17 -8.64 -4.28
CA TYR A 166 4.70 -9.99 -4.58
C TYR A 166 5.07 -10.42 -6.01
N ASN A 167 5.13 -9.49 -6.96
CA ASN A 167 5.46 -9.76 -8.37
C ASN A 167 6.95 -9.83 -8.66
N ASP A 168 7.79 -9.09 -7.94
CA ASP A 168 9.18 -8.90 -8.35
C ASP A 168 10.18 -9.55 -7.39
N SER A 169 9.82 -9.70 -6.11
CA SER A 169 10.74 -10.27 -5.13
C SER A 169 10.66 -11.80 -5.08
N LEU A 170 11.73 -12.46 -5.54
CA LEU A 170 11.89 -13.92 -5.45
C LEU A 170 11.76 -14.44 -4.02
N ILE A 171 12.31 -13.70 -3.05
CA ILE A 171 12.24 -14.05 -1.62
C ILE A 171 10.78 -14.03 -1.15
N ILE A 172 10.06 -12.94 -1.42
CA ILE A 172 8.65 -12.83 -1.05
C ILE A 172 7.86 -13.94 -1.73
N LYS A 173 7.99 -14.14 -3.05
CA LYS A 173 7.28 -15.21 -3.76
C LYS A 173 7.48 -16.59 -3.13
N ALA A 174 8.73 -16.95 -2.82
CA ALA A 174 9.04 -18.25 -2.24
C ALA A 174 8.42 -18.43 -0.85
N VAL A 175 8.54 -17.41 0.01
CA VAL A 175 7.95 -17.44 1.35
C VAL A 175 6.42 -17.49 1.28
N MET A 176 5.78 -16.61 0.49
CA MET A 176 4.32 -16.56 0.37
C MET A 176 3.76 -17.87 -0.19
N ARG A 177 4.40 -18.47 -1.19
CA ARG A 177 4.03 -19.79 -1.72
C ARG A 177 4.18 -20.89 -0.68
N HIS A 178 5.22 -20.83 0.17
CA HIS A 178 5.39 -21.79 1.26
C HIS A 178 4.30 -21.63 2.34
N ILE A 179 3.94 -20.40 2.71
CA ILE A 179 2.87 -20.11 3.66
C ILE A 179 1.54 -20.65 3.12
N ASP A 180 1.19 -20.38 1.85
CA ASP A 180 -0.02 -20.93 1.23
C ASP A 180 -0.14 -22.46 1.36
N GLN A 181 0.91 -23.15 0.92
CA GLN A 181 0.96 -24.62 0.90
C GLN A 181 0.82 -25.23 2.29
N ASN A 182 1.29 -24.55 3.34
CA ASN A 182 1.35 -25.11 4.69
C ASN A 182 0.27 -24.57 5.63
N VAL A 183 -0.29 -23.39 5.37
CA VAL A 183 -1.29 -22.72 6.23
C VAL A 183 -2.68 -22.75 5.61
N PHE A 184 -2.81 -22.46 4.32
CA PHE A 184 -4.12 -22.22 3.68
C PHE A 184 -4.64 -23.43 2.89
N LYS A 185 -3.76 -24.17 2.19
CA LYS A 185 -4.14 -25.38 1.43
C LYS A 185 -4.25 -26.65 2.28
N ARG A 186 -3.65 -26.67 3.47
CA ARG A 186 -3.72 -27.83 4.38
C ARG A 186 -4.90 -27.67 5.33
N VAL A 187 -5.95 -28.47 5.11
CA VAL A 187 -7.20 -28.45 5.91
C VAL A 187 -6.97 -28.61 7.41
N LYS A 188 -5.96 -29.39 7.83
CA LYS A 188 -5.63 -29.64 9.24
C LYS A 188 -4.55 -28.70 9.81
N ALA A 189 -4.03 -27.76 9.03
CA ALA A 189 -2.97 -26.88 9.52
C ALA A 189 -3.50 -25.90 10.57
N LEU A 190 -2.70 -25.67 11.60
CA LEU A 190 -2.93 -24.58 12.54
C LEU A 190 -2.79 -23.26 11.78
N LYS A 191 -3.76 -22.35 11.91
CA LYS A 191 -3.60 -20.95 11.46
C LYS A 191 -2.99 -20.05 12.54
N ARG A 192 -2.73 -20.60 13.72
CA ARG A 192 -2.16 -19.91 14.87
C ARG A 192 -0.74 -20.40 15.10
N TYR A 193 0.18 -19.45 15.22
CA TYR A 193 1.61 -19.68 15.38
C TYR A 193 2.13 -18.79 16.50
N ASP A 194 2.87 -19.36 17.45
CA ASP A 194 3.77 -18.56 18.28
C ASP A 194 4.96 -18.05 17.45
N THR A 195 5.81 -17.21 18.06
CA THR A 195 6.92 -16.59 17.31
C THR A 195 7.98 -17.55 16.81
N GLU A 196 8.25 -18.65 17.53
CA GLU A 196 9.24 -19.65 17.12
C GLU A 196 8.70 -20.54 16.00
N GLN A 197 7.44 -20.95 16.10
CA GLN A 197 6.75 -21.71 15.06
C GLN A 197 6.66 -20.88 13.77
N LEU A 198 6.40 -19.59 13.88
CA LEU A 198 6.33 -18.67 12.75
C LEU A 198 7.71 -18.49 12.08
N GLU A 199 8.76 -18.34 12.88
CA GLU A 199 10.14 -18.30 12.39
C GLU A 199 10.47 -19.58 11.60
N LYS A 200 10.18 -20.76 12.18
CA LYS A 200 10.40 -22.06 11.52
C LYS A 200 9.64 -22.16 10.20
N LEU A 201 8.38 -21.74 10.17
CA LEU A 201 7.56 -21.73 8.95
C LEU A 201 8.20 -20.88 7.84
N ILE A 202 8.65 -19.66 8.16
CA ILE A 202 9.24 -18.76 7.17
C ILE A 202 10.62 -19.28 6.72
N ASN A 203 11.46 -19.73 7.66
CA ASN A 203 12.79 -20.27 7.35
C ASN A 203 12.70 -21.54 6.49
N GLN A 204 11.68 -22.39 6.67
CA GLN A 204 11.42 -23.51 5.76
C GLN A 204 11.04 -23.06 4.34
N GLY A 205 10.36 -21.92 4.20
CA GLY A 205 10.12 -21.27 2.91
C GLY A 205 11.40 -20.75 2.27
N LEU A 206 12.25 -20.08 3.06
CA LEU A 206 13.54 -19.56 2.61
C LEU A 206 14.51 -20.66 2.17
N LYS A 207 14.54 -21.81 2.86
CA LYS A 207 15.37 -22.96 2.48
C LYS A 207 15.13 -23.46 1.06
N LYS A 208 13.96 -23.20 0.47
CA LYS A 208 13.68 -23.54 -0.94
C LYS A 208 14.54 -22.72 -1.91
N LEU A 209 15.10 -21.60 -1.47
CA LEU A 209 15.96 -20.70 -2.23
C LEU A 209 17.45 -21.05 -2.11
N ASP A 210 17.85 -21.91 -1.16
CA ASP A 210 19.25 -22.26 -0.91
C ASP A 210 19.92 -22.92 -2.12
N LYS A 211 19.13 -23.51 -3.03
CA LYS A 211 19.61 -24.10 -4.29
C LYS A 211 19.96 -23.06 -5.36
N CYS A 212 19.70 -21.79 -5.13
CA CYS A 212 19.89 -20.71 -6.09
C CYS A 212 21.09 -19.87 -5.67
N HIS A 213 22.27 -20.15 -6.24
CA HIS A 213 23.53 -19.49 -5.91
C HIS A 213 23.48 -17.95 -6.05
N GLU A 214 22.65 -17.44 -6.96
CA GLU A 214 22.43 -16.00 -7.19
C GLU A 214 21.79 -15.29 -5.98
N ILE A 215 21.01 -16.02 -5.17
CA ILE A 215 20.28 -15.44 -4.03
C ILE A 215 21.20 -15.15 -2.84
N GLY A 216 22.27 -15.93 -2.64
CA GLY A 216 23.30 -15.62 -1.64
C GLY A 216 24.05 -14.32 -1.95
N PHE A 217 24.33 -14.06 -3.23
CA PHE A 217 24.95 -12.82 -3.71
C PHE A 217 24.00 -11.61 -3.66
N ILE A 218 22.71 -11.83 -3.91
CA ILE A 218 21.67 -10.80 -3.79
C ILE A 218 21.38 -10.49 -2.30
N GLY A 219 21.39 -11.50 -1.42
CA GLY A 219 21.17 -11.36 0.02
C GLY A 219 22.27 -10.59 0.76
N SER A 220 23.51 -10.63 0.26
CA SER A 220 24.62 -9.82 0.81
C SER A 220 24.55 -8.34 0.39
N LYS A 221 23.89 -8.03 -0.74
CA LYS A 221 23.67 -6.65 -1.23
C LYS A 221 22.32 -6.05 -0.82
N LEU A 222 21.30 -6.87 -0.58
CA LEU A 222 20.02 -6.45 -0.03
C LEU A 222 20.04 -6.62 1.48
N GLN A 223 20.36 -5.55 2.22
CA GLN A 223 19.92 -5.44 3.62
C GLN A 223 18.38 -5.40 3.65
N HIS A 224 17.74 -6.55 3.49
CA HIS A 224 16.31 -6.64 3.52
C HIS A 224 15.88 -6.52 4.99
N LYS A 225 14.97 -5.59 5.29
CA LYS A 225 14.52 -5.23 6.66
C LYS A 225 14.14 -6.43 7.56
N PHE A 226 13.86 -7.58 6.97
CA PHE A 226 13.41 -8.80 7.65
C PHE A 226 14.42 -9.94 7.67
N PHE A 227 15.37 -9.99 6.74
CA PHE A 227 16.19 -11.18 6.53
C PHE A 227 17.66 -10.87 6.76
N THR A 228 18.41 -11.86 7.25
CA THR A 228 19.85 -11.80 7.45
C THR A 228 20.49 -13.05 6.86
N LEU A 229 21.81 -13.05 6.66
CA LEU A 229 22.55 -14.26 6.35
C LEU A 229 22.97 -14.97 7.65
N ASP A 230 22.86 -16.30 7.68
CA ASP A 230 23.46 -17.12 8.74
C ASP A 230 24.96 -17.38 8.47
N GLU A 231 25.59 -18.17 9.34
CA GLU A 231 27.02 -18.53 9.24
C GLU A 231 27.35 -19.36 7.99
N GLU A 232 26.35 -20.02 7.41
CA GLU A 232 26.47 -20.78 6.16
C GLU A 232 26.08 -19.94 4.92
N HIS A 233 25.98 -18.61 5.07
CA HIS A 233 25.55 -17.67 4.03
C HIS A 233 24.15 -17.93 3.45
N ARG A 234 23.25 -18.51 4.24
CA ARG A 234 21.85 -18.74 3.87
C ARG A 234 20.95 -17.64 4.40
N LEU A 235 19.88 -17.33 3.67
CA LEU A 235 18.88 -16.36 4.12
C LEU A 235 18.05 -16.95 5.26
N VAL A 236 18.01 -16.23 6.38
CA VAL A 236 17.21 -16.57 7.56
C VAL A 236 16.45 -15.35 8.07
N ILE A 237 15.35 -15.61 8.79
CA ILE A 237 14.59 -14.63 9.55
C ILE A 237 14.68 -14.95 11.04
N ARG A 238 14.76 -13.93 11.91
CA ARG A 238 14.68 -14.10 13.38
C ARG A 238 13.23 -13.96 13.89
N PRO A 239 12.88 -14.43 15.10
CA PRO A 239 11.48 -14.45 15.57
C PRO A 239 10.76 -13.10 15.49
N LYS A 240 11.40 -12.02 15.99
CA LYS A 240 10.83 -10.66 15.95
C LYS A 240 10.59 -10.18 14.52
N GLN A 241 11.47 -10.52 13.59
CA GLN A 241 11.32 -10.14 12.18
C GLN A 241 10.22 -10.96 11.50
N ALA A 242 10.04 -12.23 11.89
CA ALA A 242 9.00 -13.11 11.36
C ALA A 242 7.59 -12.54 11.60
N VAL A 243 7.30 -12.08 12.82
CA VAL A 243 6.02 -11.42 13.14
C VAL A 243 5.81 -10.16 12.29
N ASN A 244 6.85 -9.32 12.17
CA ASN A 244 6.75 -8.09 11.39
C ASN A 244 6.62 -8.36 9.88
N PHE A 245 7.22 -9.44 9.39
CA PHE A 245 7.12 -9.87 8.01
C PHE A 245 5.67 -10.24 7.67
N VAL A 246 5.05 -11.14 8.43
CA VAL A 246 3.67 -11.57 8.15
C VAL A 246 2.66 -10.46 8.40
N ASN A 247 2.89 -9.58 9.39
CA ASN A 247 2.05 -8.41 9.58
C ASN A 247 2.13 -7.40 8.41
N LYS A 248 3.26 -7.39 7.69
CA LYS A 248 3.44 -6.54 6.50
C LYS A 248 2.80 -7.15 5.26
N TYR A 249 2.98 -8.45 5.05
CA TYR A 249 2.68 -9.12 3.78
C TYR A 249 1.43 -9.99 3.80
N CYS A 250 0.83 -10.26 4.96
CA CYS A 250 -0.37 -11.07 5.11
C CYS A 250 -1.44 -10.30 5.87
N GLN A 251 -2.67 -10.82 5.85
CA GLN A 251 -3.69 -10.41 6.80
C GLN A 251 -3.63 -11.34 8.01
N VAL A 252 -3.26 -10.76 9.15
CA VAL A 252 -3.09 -11.49 10.40
C VAL A 252 -3.67 -10.71 11.57
N SER A 253 -4.16 -11.43 12.57
CA SER A 253 -4.43 -10.91 13.90
C SER A 253 -3.28 -11.28 14.83
N ILE A 254 -2.72 -10.30 15.54
CA ILE A 254 -1.67 -10.52 16.54
C ILE A 254 -2.33 -10.51 17.92
N LEU A 255 -2.53 -11.70 18.47
CA LEU A 255 -2.97 -11.89 19.85
C LEU A 255 -1.81 -11.53 20.80
N ASN A 256 -2.15 -11.03 22.00
CA ASN A 256 -1.16 -10.55 22.97
C ASN A 256 -0.26 -9.42 22.44
N SER A 257 -0.75 -8.57 21.54
CA SER A 257 0.06 -7.52 20.89
C SER A 257 0.81 -6.57 21.86
N LYS A 258 0.26 -6.37 23.07
CA LYS A 258 0.84 -5.56 24.15
C LYS A 258 1.93 -6.28 24.97
N LYS A 259 2.11 -7.59 24.81
CA LYS A 259 3.14 -8.37 25.51
C LYS A 259 4.48 -8.34 24.76
N ILE A 260 5.53 -8.83 25.41
CA ILE A 260 6.84 -9.07 24.79
C ILE A 260 6.70 -10.01 23.58
N TYR A 261 7.62 -9.92 22.62
CA TYR A 261 7.46 -10.56 21.31
C TYR A 261 7.26 -12.06 21.40
N GLU A 262 8.02 -12.72 22.27
CA GLU A 262 8.06 -14.17 22.49
C GLU A 262 6.69 -14.71 22.95
N GLN A 263 5.85 -13.87 23.53
CA GLN A 263 4.50 -14.21 24.01
C GLN A 263 3.39 -13.87 23.00
N LYS A 264 3.75 -13.33 21.83
CA LYS A 264 2.78 -13.00 20.78
C LYS A 264 2.39 -14.26 20.03
N ILE A 265 1.11 -14.32 19.67
CA ILE A 265 0.56 -15.38 18.84
C ILE A 265 -0.02 -14.72 17.60
N VAL A 266 0.42 -15.18 16.43
CA VAL A 266 -0.06 -14.71 15.14
C VAL A 266 -1.12 -15.68 14.62
N ASN A 267 -2.28 -15.14 14.26
CA ASN A 267 -3.36 -15.87 13.64
C ASN A 267 -3.51 -15.41 12.19
N PHE A 268 -3.30 -16.32 11.23
CA PHE A 268 -3.47 -16.07 9.81
C PHE A 268 -4.95 -16.00 9.43
N GLU A 269 -5.34 -14.90 8.80
CA GLU A 269 -6.69 -14.70 8.26
C GLU A 269 -6.67 -14.93 6.75
N CYS A 270 -5.79 -14.21 6.05
CA CYS A 270 -5.59 -14.30 4.59
C CYS A 270 -4.11 -14.14 4.24
N LEU A 271 -3.72 -14.69 3.10
CA LEU A 271 -2.33 -14.66 2.63
C LEU A 271 -1.90 -13.26 2.14
N GLY A 272 -2.81 -12.47 1.54
CA GLY A 272 -2.55 -11.11 1.10
C GLY A 272 -2.81 -10.06 2.17
N TRP A 273 -2.02 -8.98 2.19
CA TRP A 273 -2.26 -7.86 3.11
C TRP A 273 -3.65 -7.24 2.88
N GLY A 274 -4.37 -6.93 3.96
CA GLY A 274 -5.71 -6.34 3.91
C GLY A 274 -6.83 -7.29 3.47
N GLY A 275 -6.48 -8.56 3.21
CA GLY A 275 -7.42 -9.58 2.74
C GLY A 275 -7.72 -9.52 1.26
N TYR A 276 -7.00 -8.68 0.51
CA TYR A 276 -7.19 -8.54 -0.92
C TYR A 276 -6.60 -9.74 -1.68
N GLN A 277 -7.25 -10.09 -2.78
CA GLN A 277 -6.80 -11.09 -3.74
C GLN A 277 -5.84 -10.42 -4.74
N TYR A 278 -4.57 -10.36 -4.34
CA TYR A 278 -3.51 -9.86 -5.23
C TYR A 278 -3.32 -10.80 -6.40
N ARG A 279 -3.22 -10.25 -7.61
CA ARG A 279 -2.96 -11.03 -8.82
C ARG A 279 -1.67 -11.85 -8.74
N ALA A 280 -0.63 -11.27 -8.15
CA ALA A 280 0.64 -11.95 -7.90
C ALA A 280 0.52 -13.21 -7.02
N LEU A 281 -0.63 -13.37 -6.36
CA LEU A 281 -0.98 -14.46 -5.47
C LEU A 281 -2.20 -15.26 -5.98
N SER A 282 -2.72 -14.98 -7.19
CA SER A 282 -4.00 -15.54 -7.70
C SER A 282 -3.98 -17.03 -8.04
N TYR A 283 -2.80 -17.68 -8.04
CA TYR A 283 -2.65 -19.14 -8.11
C TYR A 283 -3.11 -19.86 -6.81
N MET A 284 -3.76 -19.13 -5.90
CA MET A 284 -4.12 -19.56 -4.55
C MET A 284 -5.60 -19.28 -4.36
N SER A 285 -6.40 -20.35 -4.15
CA SER A 285 -7.86 -20.28 -4.17
C SER A 285 -8.37 -19.26 -3.16
N SER A 286 -9.20 -18.32 -3.61
CA SER A 286 -9.73 -17.27 -2.77
C SER A 286 -11.12 -17.60 -2.24
N ILE A 287 -11.35 -17.13 -1.00
CA ILE A 287 -12.61 -17.16 -0.25
C ILE A 287 -13.52 -16.00 -0.71
N THR A 288 -13.08 -15.17 -1.65
CA THR A 288 -13.79 -13.97 -2.10
C THR A 288 -15.03 -14.33 -2.91
N PRO A 289 -16.12 -13.56 -2.76
CA PRO A 289 -17.30 -13.73 -3.59
C PRO A 289 -16.91 -13.63 -5.06
N ARG A 290 -17.26 -14.66 -5.84
CA ARG A 290 -17.11 -14.64 -7.31
C ARG A 290 -18.00 -13.60 -7.98
N TRP A 291 -18.91 -13.00 -7.23
CA TRP A 291 -19.93 -12.10 -7.73
C TRP A 291 -19.95 -10.80 -6.93
N ILE A 292 -20.50 -9.75 -7.53
CA ILE A 292 -20.71 -8.44 -6.93
C ILE A 292 -22.07 -7.91 -7.37
N GLU A 293 -22.78 -7.25 -6.46
CA GLU A 293 -24.01 -6.53 -6.78
C GLU A 293 -23.71 -5.07 -7.04
N LEU A 294 -24.08 -4.58 -8.22
CA LEU A 294 -23.92 -3.19 -8.64
C LEU A 294 -25.25 -2.73 -9.24
N ASN A 295 -25.83 -1.67 -8.66
CA ASN A 295 -27.10 -1.08 -9.12
C ASN A 295 -28.25 -2.10 -9.27
N GLY A 296 -28.35 -3.06 -8.34
CA GLY A 296 -29.41 -4.09 -8.36
C GLY A 296 -29.18 -5.22 -9.37
N GLU A 297 -27.99 -5.31 -9.96
CA GLU A 297 -27.60 -6.40 -10.87
C GLU A 297 -26.38 -7.14 -10.33
N ARG A 298 -26.33 -8.45 -10.57
CA ARG A 298 -25.26 -9.31 -10.07
C ARG A 298 -24.31 -9.69 -11.20
N TYR A 299 -23.04 -9.33 -11.04
CA TYR A 299 -21.97 -9.56 -12.01
C TYR A 299 -20.95 -10.55 -11.47
N ASP A 300 -20.28 -11.28 -12.36
CA ASP A 300 -19.01 -11.93 -12.03
C ASP A 300 -17.99 -10.84 -11.69
N ALA A 301 -17.43 -10.90 -10.49
CA ALA A 301 -16.57 -9.85 -9.96
C ALA A 301 -15.20 -9.81 -10.64
N SER A 302 -14.85 -10.78 -11.49
CA SER A 302 -13.53 -10.88 -12.16
C SER A 302 -13.63 -10.82 -13.68
N LEU A 303 -14.72 -11.34 -14.24
CA LEU A 303 -14.96 -11.45 -15.69
C LEU A 303 -16.08 -10.53 -16.18
N GLY A 304 -16.88 -9.96 -15.28
CA GLY A 304 -17.92 -8.98 -15.62
C GLY A 304 -19.16 -9.53 -16.31
N GLY A 305 -19.28 -10.85 -16.50
CA GLY A 305 -20.50 -11.47 -17.01
C GLY A 305 -21.67 -11.30 -16.06
N LEU A 306 -22.86 -10.96 -16.57
CA LEU A 306 -24.08 -10.90 -15.77
C LEU A 306 -24.44 -12.32 -15.29
N VAL A 307 -24.63 -12.48 -13.99
CA VAL A 307 -24.92 -13.78 -13.36
C VAL A 307 -26.43 -13.98 -13.25
N ILE A 308 -27.18 -12.99 -12.74
CA ILE A 308 -28.66 -12.94 -12.63
C ILE A 308 -29.11 -11.46 -12.56
N SER A 309 -30.20 -11.08 -13.22
CA SER A 309 -30.91 -9.79 -12.98
C SER A 309 -31.85 -9.92 -11.78
N VAL A 310 -31.76 -9.06 -10.76
CA VAL A 310 -32.59 -9.19 -9.53
C VAL A 310 -34.10 -9.12 -9.84
N SER A 311 -34.49 -8.53 -10.99
CA SER A 311 -35.85 -8.56 -11.54
C SER A 311 -36.43 -9.97 -11.75
N GLU A 312 -35.58 -10.96 -12.01
CA GLU A 312 -36.00 -12.34 -12.26
C GLU A 312 -36.19 -13.15 -10.95
N LEU A 313 -35.57 -12.71 -9.85
CA LEU A 313 -35.71 -13.34 -8.53
C LEU A 313 -37.06 -13.00 -7.85
N SER A 314 -37.65 -11.84 -8.19
CA SER A 314 -38.98 -11.44 -7.68
C SER A 314 -40.17 -12.12 -8.37
N ILE A 315 -39.94 -12.82 -9.49
CA ILE A 315 -40.99 -13.55 -10.22
C ILE A 315 -41.00 -15.04 -9.83
N ALA A 316 -39.95 -15.51 -9.15
CA ALA A 316 -39.77 -16.92 -8.77
C ALA A 316 -39.96 -17.20 -7.26
N ALA A 317 -40.45 -16.23 -6.48
CA ALA A 317 -40.77 -16.35 -5.05
C ALA A 317 -42.26 -16.12 -4.81
#